data_AF-A0AAD7W4J8-F1
#
_entry.id   AF-A0AAD7W4J8-F1
#
_cell.length_a   1.000
_cell.length_b   1.000
_cell.length_c   1.000
_cell.angle_alpha   90.00
_cell.angle_beta   90.00
_cell.angle_gamma   90.00
#
_symmetry.space_group_name_H-M   'P 1'
#
loop_
_entity.id
_entity.type
_entity.pdbx_description
1 polymer ?
#
loop_
_entity_poly.entity_id
_entity_poly.type
_entity_poly.pdbx_seq_one_letter_code
_entity_poly.pdbx_strand_id
1 'polypeptide(L)'
;MRRVDEAHKAQANHAYCQVVRELVKKTPQFRVLALSATPGADATAVQRVISNLLIAHIELRSEESPDVQAHSHQRSLEKMVVPLGDVLLVYQARYLQVLEKFTGRLTQMGVLSHRNLRTLTKYQLILARDQFRSNPPPRVMGAQQGMLEGDFALCISLYHGYELLLQMGLRSLFLYLQGIMDGTKEMARARSELQRTGDFVDLYRELEALFVKPGPGPEDPFVYSHPKLQALEEVVLKHFQSWAGGTAEGSSSGGVAEARARV
;
A
#
# COMPACT_ATOMS: atom_id res chain seq x y z
N MET A 1 -6.72 -41.02 -4.97
CA MET A 1 -5.98 -39.96 -4.24
C MET A 1 -6.60 -38.63 -4.60
N ARG A 2 -6.89 -37.75 -3.62
CA ARG A 2 -7.43 -36.40 -3.87
C ARG A 2 -6.47 -35.35 -3.36
N ARG A 3 -6.19 -34.35 -4.20
CA ARG A 3 -5.33 -33.21 -3.88
C ARG A 3 -6.19 -32.02 -3.48
N VAL A 4 -5.81 -31.34 -2.40
CA VAL A 4 -6.42 -30.11 -1.90
C VAL A 4 -5.33 -29.03 -1.91
N ASP A 5 -5.46 -28.08 -2.81
CA ASP A 5 -4.59 -26.90 -2.86
C ASP A 5 -5.15 -25.79 -1.95
N GLU A 6 -4.26 -24.95 -1.42
CA GLU A 6 -4.61 -23.91 -0.44
C GLU A 6 -5.36 -24.47 0.77
N ALA A 7 -4.82 -25.56 1.34
CA ALA A 7 -5.49 -26.33 2.38
C ALA A 7 -5.86 -25.51 3.63
N HIS A 8 -5.23 -24.35 3.85
CA HIS A 8 -5.62 -23.40 4.90
C HIS A 8 -7.06 -22.89 4.78
N LYS A 9 -7.68 -22.97 3.59
CA LYS A 9 -9.10 -22.65 3.35
C LYS A 9 -10.05 -23.73 3.87
N ALA A 10 -9.56 -24.91 4.26
CA ALA A 10 -10.37 -26.00 4.80
C ALA A 10 -10.83 -25.72 6.24
N GLN A 11 -11.54 -24.61 6.42
CA GLN A 11 -12.11 -24.15 7.67
C GLN A 11 -13.63 -24.03 7.54
N ALA A 12 -14.34 -24.25 8.65
CA ALA A 12 -15.79 -24.09 8.76
C ALA A 12 -16.60 -24.85 7.66
N ASN A 13 -17.37 -24.11 6.86
CA ASN A 13 -18.29 -24.64 5.84
C ASN A 13 -17.69 -24.67 4.43
N HIS A 14 -16.37 -24.57 4.30
CA HIS A 14 -15.72 -24.63 2.99
C HIS A 14 -16.03 -25.95 2.28
N ALA A 15 -16.13 -25.90 0.94
CA ALA A 15 -16.48 -27.05 0.11
C ALA A 15 -15.55 -28.26 0.33
N TYR A 16 -14.26 -28.01 0.60
CA TYR A 16 -13.30 -29.07 0.95
C TYR A 16 -13.74 -29.92 2.15
N CYS A 17 -14.24 -29.28 3.21
CA CYS A 17 -14.71 -29.98 4.40
C CYS A 17 -15.94 -30.84 4.08
N GLN A 18 -16.85 -30.32 3.24
CA GLN A 18 -18.05 -31.06 2.83
C GLN A 18 -17.69 -32.28 1.99
N VAL A 19 -16.80 -32.11 1.00
CA VAL A 19 -16.33 -33.20 0.14
C VAL A 19 -15.65 -34.29 0.97
N VAL A 20 -14.76 -33.94 1.90
CA VAL A 20 -14.10 -34.94 2.76
C VAL A 20 -15.11 -35.69 3.62
N ARG A 21 -16.07 -34.99 4.24
CA ARG A 21 -17.13 -35.63 5.03
C ARG A 21 -17.98 -36.60 4.20
N GLU A 22 -18.37 -36.22 2.99
CA GLU A 22 -19.13 -37.09 2.10
C GLU A 22 -18.31 -38.30 1.64
N LEU A 23 -17.00 -38.14 1.50
CA LEU A 23 -16.13 -39.25 1.12
C LEU A 23 -15.97 -40.29 2.21
N VAL A 24 -15.82 -39.86 3.44
CA VAL A 24 -15.77 -40.75 4.61
C VAL A 24 -17.03 -41.62 4.68
N LYS A 25 -18.20 -41.07 4.34
CA LYS A 25 -19.47 -41.84 4.29
C LYS A 25 -19.50 -42.88 3.18
N LYS A 26 -18.85 -42.62 2.04
CA LYS A 26 -18.90 -43.49 0.86
C LYS A 26 -17.82 -44.56 0.86
N THR A 27 -16.63 -44.25 1.33
CA THR A 27 -15.56 -45.23 1.48
C THR A 27 -14.59 -44.82 2.60
N PRO A 28 -14.17 -45.76 3.46
CA PRO A 28 -13.13 -45.50 4.44
C PRO A 28 -11.72 -45.48 3.81
N GLN A 29 -11.57 -45.94 2.57
CA GLN A 29 -10.28 -46.07 1.89
C GLN A 29 -10.04 -44.93 0.90
N PHE A 30 -9.45 -43.84 1.38
CA PHE A 30 -8.99 -42.76 0.52
C PHE A 30 -7.73 -42.09 1.07
N ARG A 31 -7.01 -41.40 0.18
CA ARG A 31 -5.82 -40.59 0.51
C ARG A 31 -6.08 -39.15 0.14
N VAL A 32 -5.82 -38.25 1.09
CA VAL A 32 -5.82 -36.79 0.91
C VAL A 32 -4.38 -36.31 0.90
N LEU A 33 -4.05 -35.49 -0.10
CA LEU A 33 -2.82 -34.71 -0.13
C LEU A 33 -3.20 -33.24 -0.03
N ALA A 34 -2.75 -32.57 1.03
CA ALA A 34 -3.04 -31.17 1.30
C ALA A 34 -1.78 -30.33 1.10
N LEU A 35 -1.86 -29.32 0.23
CA LEU A 35 -0.77 -28.39 -0.04
C LEU A 35 -1.14 -27.01 0.49
N SER A 36 -0.26 -26.41 1.29
CA SER A 36 -0.41 -25.03 1.80
C SER A 36 0.95 -24.46 2.15
N ALA A 37 1.18 -23.18 1.83
CA ALA A 37 2.35 -22.45 2.30
C ALA A 37 2.23 -22.13 3.81
N THR A 38 1.01 -21.81 4.27
CA THR A 38 0.72 -21.51 5.67
C THR A 38 -0.60 -22.18 6.06
N PRO A 39 -0.61 -23.27 6.84
CA PRO A 39 -1.85 -24.01 7.14
C PRO A 39 -2.81 -23.27 8.10
N GLY A 40 -2.36 -22.22 8.78
CA GLY A 40 -3.17 -21.39 9.67
C GLY A 40 -2.34 -20.30 10.34
N ALA A 41 -3.01 -19.26 10.86
CA ALA A 41 -2.35 -18.15 11.56
C ALA A 41 -1.99 -18.48 13.03
N ASP A 42 -2.67 -19.46 13.62
CA ASP A 42 -2.43 -19.93 14.98
C ASP A 42 -2.59 -21.46 15.07
N ALA A 43 -2.14 -22.05 16.19
CA ALA A 43 -2.20 -23.49 16.40
C ALA A 43 -3.63 -24.06 16.32
N THR A 44 -4.64 -23.28 16.72
CA THR A 44 -6.04 -23.73 16.68
C THR A 44 -6.57 -23.81 15.26
N ALA A 45 -6.20 -22.84 14.41
CA ALA A 45 -6.52 -22.79 13.00
C ALA A 45 -5.87 -23.97 12.25
N VAL A 46 -4.61 -24.26 12.56
CA VAL A 46 -3.88 -25.42 11.99
C VAL A 46 -4.54 -26.73 12.41
N GLN A 47 -4.87 -26.89 13.70
CA GLN A 47 -5.52 -28.10 14.20
C GLN A 47 -6.89 -28.34 13.55
N ARG A 48 -7.65 -27.28 13.27
CA ARG A 48 -8.93 -27.37 12.53
C ARG A 48 -8.72 -27.90 11.11
N VAL A 49 -7.72 -27.42 10.40
CA VAL A 49 -7.40 -27.91 9.04
C VAL A 49 -6.99 -29.38 9.05
N ILE A 50 -6.13 -29.78 9.99
CA ILE A 50 -5.70 -31.17 10.19
C ILE A 50 -6.92 -32.07 10.42
N SER A 51 -7.80 -31.67 11.34
CA SER A 51 -8.98 -32.44 11.72
C SER A 51 -10.02 -32.52 10.59
N ASN A 52 -10.23 -31.42 9.87
CA ASN A 52 -11.21 -31.36 8.76
C ASN A 52 -10.79 -32.18 7.55
N LEU A 53 -9.50 -32.21 7.23
CA LEU A 53 -8.96 -32.94 6.08
C LEU A 53 -8.46 -34.35 6.43
N LEU A 54 -8.56 -34.75 7.71
CA LEU A 54 -8.11 -36.04 8.23
C LEU A 54 -6.62 -36.30 7.94
N ILE A 55 -5.80 -35.29 8.20
CA ILE A 55 -4.35 -35.35 7.96
C ILE A 55 -3.68 -36.16 9.07
N ALA A 56 -3.03 -37.25 8.70
CA ALA A 56 -2.30 -38.11 9.62
C ALA A 56 -0.80 -37.75 9.73
N HIS A 57 -0.24 -37.11 8.70
CA HIS A 57 1.18 -36.80 8.61
C HIS A 57 1.36 -35.40 7.99
N ILE A 58 2.30 -34.63 8.54
CA ILE A 58 2.62 -33.29 8.08
C ILE A 58 4.10 -33.26 7.72
N GLU A 59 4.40 -32.84 6.50
CA GLU A 59 5.76 -32.59 6.05
C GLU A 59 5.95 -31.08 5.96
N LEU A 60 6.90 -30.57 6.74
CA LEU A 60 7.34 -29.19 6.68
C LEU A 60 8.68 -29.14 5.94
N ARG A 61 8.77 -28.20 5.00
CA ARG A 61 10.02 -27.82 4.33
C ARG A 61 10.15 -26.30 4.38
N SER A 62 11.29 -25.82 4.83
CA SER A 62 11.71 -24.42 4.74
C SER A 62 12.79 -24.26 3.67
N GLU A 63 13.11 -23.03 3.31
CA GLU A 63 14.23 -22.74 2.40
C GLU A 63 15.59 -23.19 2.97
N GLU A 64 15.70 -23.36 4.30
CA GLU A 64 16.91 -23.88 4.96
C GLU A 64 16.96 -25.41 5.06
N SER A 65 15.92 -26.12 4.61
CA SER A 65 15.92 -27.58 4.66
C SER A 65 17.02 -28.15 3.76
N PRO A 66 17.82 -29.14 4.20
CA PRO A 66 18.99 -29.63 3.45
C PRO A 66 18.68 -30.10 2.02
N ASP A 67 17.48 -30.67 1.82
CA ASP A 67 16.96 -31.13 0.54
C ASP A 67 16.46 -30.00 -0.37
N VAL A 68 16.16 -28.82 0.19
CA VAL A 68 15.74 -27.62 -0.54
C VAL A 68 16.91 -26.69 -0.82
N GLN A 69 17.88 -26.61 0.10
CA GLN A 69 19.01 -25.68 0.03
C GLN A 69 19.85 -25.87 -1.24
N ALA A 70 20.03 -27.10 -1.71
CA ALA A 70 20.73 -27.41 -2.96
C ALA A 70 20.06 -26.83 -4.21
N HIS A 71 18.77 -26.50 -4.12
CA HIS A 71 17.96 -25.91 -5.20
C HIS A 71 17.60 -24.45 -4.92
N SER A 72 17.98 -23.91 -3.76
CA SER A 72 17.70 -22.53 -3.38
C SER A 72 18.79 -21.62 -3.93
N HIS A 73 18.44 -20.73 -4.85
CA HIS A 73 19.38 -19.74 -5.37
C HIS A 73 19.57 -18.62 -4.35
N GLN A 74 20.83 -18.29 -4.07
CA GLN A 74 21.16 -17.21 -3.15
C GLN A 74 20.70 -15.86 -3.71
N ARG A 75 19.84 -15.16 -2.97
CA ARG A 75 19.38 -13.81 -3.28
C ARG A 75 20.06 -12.82 -2.33
N SER A 76 20.85 -11.90 -2.87
CA SER A 76 21.32 -10.73 -2.11
C SER A 76 20.23 -9.65 -2.14
N LEU A 77 19.92 -9.10 -0.96
CA LEU A 77 19.00 -7.97 -0.80
C LEU A 77 19.78 -6.79 -0.21
N GLU A 78 20.05 -5.79 -1.03
CA GLU A 78 20.64 -4.53 -0.58
C GLU A 78 19.53 -3.51 -0.34
N LYS A 79 19.37 -3.07 0.91
CA LYS A 79 18.35 -2.10 1.29
C LYS A 79 18.95 -0.70 1.30
N MET A 80 18.65 0.10 0.28
CA MET A 80 18.97 1.53 0.25
C MET A 80 17.85 2.34 0.90
N VAL A 81 18.19 3.14 1.92
CA VAL A 81 17.25 4.07 2.55
C VAL A 81 17.46 5.47 1.97
N VAL A 82 16.46 5.96 1.24
CA VAL A 82 16.49 7.29 0.63
C VAL A 82 15.64 8.26 1.48
N PRO A 83 16.22 9.32 2.04
CA PRO A 83 15.46 10.32 2.79
C PRO A 83 14.51 11.11 1.87
N LEU A 84 13.47 11.72 2.44
CA LEU A 84 12.44 12.44 1.69
C LEU A 84 12.99 13.71 0.99
N GLY A 85 14.07 14.30 1.52
CA GLY A 85 14.70 15.51 0.98
C GLY A 85 14.00 16.80 1.44
N ASP A 86 14.75 17.90 1.48
CA ASP A 86 14.31 19.17 2.07
C ASP A 86 13.12 19.77 1.33
N VAL A 87 13.12 19.69 0.00
CA VAL A 87 12.03 20.21 -0.84
C VAL A 87 10.70 19.54 -0.46
N LEU A 88 10.65 18.21 -0.47
CA LEU A 88 9.43 17.48 -0.11
C LEU A 88 9.03 17.69 1.35
N LEU A 89 9.97 17.88 2.28
CA LEU A 89 9.66 18.20 3.68
C LEU A 89 8.96 19.55 3.82
N VAL A 90 9.37 20.56 3.04
CA VAL A 90 8.70 21.88 3.00
C VAL A 90 7.26 21.73 2.49
N TYR A 91 7.06 21.03 1.37
CA TYR A 91 5.71 20.77 0.84
C TYR A 91 4.87 19.92 1.79
N GLN A 92 5.47 18.94 2.46
CA GLN A 92 4.81 18.11 3.47
C GLN A 92 4.32 18.97 4.63
N ALA A 93 5.13 19.89 5.15
CA ALA A 93 4.76 20.78 6.25
C ALA A 93 3.58 21.68 5.87
N ARG A 94 3.61 22.30 4.68
CA ARG A 94 2.52 23.15 4.17
C ARG A 94 1.24 22.36 3.90
N TYR A 95 1.36 21.15 3.32
CA TYR A 95 0.20 20.29 3.10
C TYR A 95 -0.46 19.85 4.42
N LEU A 96 0.33 19.63 5.47
CA LEU A 96 -0.19 19.32 6.80
C LEU A 96 -0.94 20.49 7.43
N GLN A 97 -0.53 21.74 7.21
CA GLN A 97 -1.29 22.93 7.64
C GLN A 97 -2.68 22.98 6.99
N VAL A 98 -2.75 22.66 5.69
CA VAL A 98 -4.04 22.54 4.99
C VAL A 98 -4.90 21.43 5.61
N LEU A 99 -4.33 20.24 5.84
CA LEU A 99 -5.02 19.11 6.48
C LEU A 99 -5.50 19.44 7.89
N GLU A 100 -4.73 20.20 8.66
CA GLU A 100 -5.06 20.60 10.04
C GLU A 100 -6.36 21.41 10.11
N LYS A 101 -6.62 22.27 9.12
CA LYS A 101 -7.88 23.04 9.04
C LYS A 101 -9.12 22.14 8.93
N PHE A 102 -9.00 21.00 8.27
CA PHE A 102 -10.11 20.06 8.06
C PHE A 102 -10.23 19.07 9.23
N THR A 103 -9.12 18.48 9.64
CA THR A 103 -9.07 17.54 10.77
C THR A 103 -9.35 18.22 12.11
N GLY A 104 -9.03 19.51 12.24
CA GLY A 104 -9.34 20.35 13.40
C GLY A 104 -10.85 20.46 13.65
N ARG A 105 -11.67 20.55 12.60
CA ARG A 105 -13.15 20.54 12.74
C ARG A 105 -13.67 19.24 13.35
N LEU A 106 -13.16 18.11 12.85
CA LEU A 106 -13.52 16.78 13.38
C LEU A 106 -13.05 16.61 14.84
N THR A 107 -11.89 17.17 15.18
CA THR A 107 -11.32 17.11 16.53
C THR A 107 -12.10 17.99 17.51
N GLN A 108 -12.47 19.21 17.12
CA GLN A 108 -13.30 20.12 17.93
C GLN A 108 -14.68 19.52 18.24
N MET A 109 -15.26 18.82 17.27
CA MET A 109 -16.53 18.10 17.44
C MET A 109 -16.37 16.76 18.18
N GLY A 110 -15.14 16.42 18.60
CA GLY A 110 -14.79 15.22 19.35
C GLY A 110 -15.11 13.90 18.65
N VAL A 111 -15.22 13.92 17.31
CA VAL A 111 -15.43 12.72 16.50
C VAL A 111 -14.12 12.12 15.99
N LEU A 112 -13.04 12.90 16.04
CA LEU A 112 -11.68 12.46 15.81
C LEU A 112 -10.83 12.75 17.05
N SER A 113 -10.07 11.76 17.54
CA SER A 113 -9.14 11.98 18.63
C SER A 113 -8.01 12.90 18.19
N HIS A 114 -7.54 13.79 19.06
CA HIS A 114 -6.36 14.60 18.79
C HIS A 114 -5.14 13.69 18.58
N ARG A 115 -4.59 13.69 17.37
CA ARG A 115 -3.50 12.82 16.94
C ARG A 115 -2.52 13.62 16.10
N ASN A 116 -1.25 13.20 16.12
CA ASN A 116 -0.24 13.76 15.24
C ASN A 116 -0.61 13.42 13.78
N LEU A 117 -0.86 14.45 12.98
CA LEU A 117 -1.27 14.34 11.58
C LEU A 117 -0.26 13.58 10.71
N ARG A 118 1.03 13.60 11.08
CA ARG A 118 2.10 12.86 10.38
C ARG A 118 1.99 11.35 10.54
N THR A 119 1.36 10.90 11.63
CA THR A 119 1.21 9.47 11.97
C THR A 119 -0.19 8.92 11.71
N LEU A 120 -1.16 9.82 11.54
CA LEU A 120 -2.53 9.45 11.22
C LEU A 120 -2.58 8.83 9.82
N THR A 121 -3.25 7.69 9.69
CA THR A 121 -3.42 7.02 8.39
C THR A 121 -4.82 7.24 7.83
N LYS A 122 -4.95 7.14 6.50
CA LYS A 122 -6.25 7.16 5.82
C LYS A 122 -7.21 6.11 6.40
N TYR A 123 -6.69 4.91 6.72
CA TYR A 123 -7.49 3.84 7.32
C TYR A 123 -8.06 4.21 8.70
N GLN A 124 -7.28 4.91 9.52
CA GLN A 124 -7.76 5.38 10.82
C GLN A 124 -8.89 6.41 10.69
N LEU A 125 -8.86 7.26 9.66
CA LEU A 125 -9.97 8.17 9.35
C LEU A 125 -11.23 7.43 8.90
N ILE A 126 -11.08 6.37 8.09
CA ILE A 126 -12.21 5.50 7.69
C ILE A 126 -12.81 4.83 8.92
N LEU A 127 -11.98 4.26 9.80
CA LEU A 127 -12.43 3.62 11.03
C LEU A 127 -13.15 4.61 11.96
N ALA A 128 -12.62 5.83 12.11
CA ALA A 128 -13.25 6.88 12.90
C ALA A 128 -14.61 7.30 12.32
N ARG A 129 -14.73 7.36 10.98
CA ARG A 129 -15.99 7.63 10.28
C ARG A 129 -17.02 6.53 10.52
N ASP A 130 -16.60 5.26 10.45
CA ASP A 130 -17.50 4.12 10.68
C ASP A 130 -17.96 4.04 12.14
N GLN A 131 -17.07 4.37 13.09
CA GLN A 131 -17.42 4.51 14.49
C GLN A 131 -18.43 5.64 14.72
N PHE A 132 -18.23 6.80 14.08
CA PHE A 132 -19.17 7.92 14.13
C PHE A 132 -20.55 7.56 13.59
N ARG A 133 -20.63 6.80 12.49
CA ARG A 133 -21.90 6.30 11.93
C ARG A 133 -22.62 5.34 12.87
N SER A 134 -21.87 4.46 13.50
CA SER A 134 -22.42 3.42 14.38
C SER A 134 -22.86 3.98 15.73
N ASN A 135 -22.16 5.00 16.24
CA ASN A 135 -22.44 5.62 17.53
C ASN A 135 -22.20 7.14 17.47
N PRO A 136 -23.10 7.91 16.84
CA PRO A 136 -22.95 9.36 16.75
C PRO A 136 -23.09 10.01 18.13
N PRO A 137 -22.25 11.00 18.49
CA PRO A 137 -22.35 11.67 19.77
C PRO A 137 -23.73 12.31 19.96
N PRO A 138 -24.36 12.23 21.14
CA PRO A 138 -25.72 12.74 21.39
C PRO A 138 -25.92 14.22 21.07
N ARG A 139 -24.83 15.00 21.12
CA ARG A 139 -24.79 16.43 20.80
C ARG A 139 -24.91 16.76 19.31
N VAL A 140 -24.70 15.79 18.41
CA VAL A 140 -24.67 16.01 16.96
C VAL A 140 -26.05 15.72 16.36
N MET A 141 -26.74 16.78 15.96
CA MET A 141 -28.07 16.68 15.31
C MET A 141 -27.97 16.51 13.78
N GLY A 142 -29.03 16.02 13.13
CA GLY A 142 -29.00 15.51 11.74
C GLY A 142 -28.24 16.36 10.71
N ALA A 143 -28.45 17.69 10.65
CA ALA A 143 -27.72 18.55 9.72
C ALA A 143 -26.20 18.59 10.00
N GLN A 144 -25.80 18.57 11.27
CA GLN A 144 -24.39 18.49 11.68
C GLN A 144 -23.79 17.12 11.37
N GLN A 145 -24.58 16.04 11.39
CA GLN A 145 -24.12 14.71 10.99
C GLN A 145 -23.71 14.69 9.51
N GLY A 146 -24.54 15.24 8.62
CA GLY A 146 -24.20 15.37 7.19
C GLY A 146 -22.99 16.27 6.94
N MET A 147 -22.82 17.33 7.74
CA MET A 147 -21.63 18.17 7.68
C MET A 147 -20.37 17.37 8.04
N LEU A 148 -20.38 16.64 9.17
CA LEU A 148 -19.26 15.83 9.64
C LEU A 148 -18.93 14.68 8.68
N GLU A 149 -19.93 14.03 8.11
CA GLU A 149 -19.75 13.03 7.05
C GLU A 149 -18.95 13.57 5.86
N GLY A 150 -19.28 14.78 5.42
CA GLY A 150 -18.54 15.42 4.34
C GLY A 150 -17.13 15.86 4.76
N ASP A 151 -16.92 16.26 6.01
CA ASP A 151 -15.58 16.59 6.53
C ASP A 151 -14.71 15.34 6.65
N PHE A 152 -15.28 14.19 7.04
CA PHE A 152 -14.59 12.89 6.96
C PHE A 152 -14.21 12.53 5.52
N ALA A 153 -15.15 12.66 4.58
CA ALA A 153 -14.88 12.38 3.17
C ALA A 153 -13.76 13.27 2.62
N LEU A 154 -13.77 14.56 2.98
CA LEU A 154 -12.73 15.52 2.61
C LEU A 154 -11.37 15.15 3.22
N CYS A 155 -11.32 14.85 4.53
CA CYS A 155 -10.08 14.43 5.19
C CYS A 155 -9.51 13.15 4.57
N ILE A 156 -10.34 12.15 4.28
CA ILE A 156 -9.92 10.89 3.62
C ILE A 156 -9.34 11.17 2.23
N SER A 157 -9.97 12.08 1.47
CA SER A 157 -9.48 12.52 0.15
C SER A 157 -8.12 13.22 0.26
N LEU A 158 -7.97 14.16 1.19
CA LEU A 158 -6.71 14.88 1.37
C LEU A 158 -5.60 13.97 1.92
N TYR A 159 -5.91 13.03 2.80
CA TYR A 159 -4.92 12.04 3.25
C TYR A 159 -4.45 11.12 2.13
N HIS A 160 -5.31 10.83 1.15
CA HIS A 160 -4.85 10.13 -0.05
C HIS A 160 -3.84 10.98 -0.85
N GLY A 161 -4.08 12.29 -0.98
CA GLY A 161 -3.09 13.21 -1.55
C GLY A 161 -1.77 13.21 -0.77
N TYR A 162 -1.84 13.22 0.57
CA TYR A 162 -0.67 13.12 1.44
C TYR A 162 0.12 11.82 1.25
N GLU A 163 -0.55 10.67 1.09
CA GLU A 163 0.09 9.39 0.76
C GLU A 163 0.82 9.46 -0.58
N LEU A 164 0.21 10.05 -1.60
CA LEU A 164 0.84 10.25 -2.92
C LEU A 164 2.09 11.11 -2.82
N LEU A 165 2.06 12.18 -2.02
CA LEU A 165 3.23 13.03 -1.75
C LEU A 165 4.40 12.22 -1.18
N LEU A 166 4.15 11.39 -0.17
CA LEU A 166 5.20 10.63 0.53
C LEU A 166 5.70 9.41 -0.24
N GLN A 167 4.86 8.81 -1.08
CA GLN A 167 5.19 7.57 -1.79
C GLN A 167 5.69 7.82 -3.21
N MET A 168 5.09 8.81 -3.90
CA MET A 168 5.28 9.04 -5.34
C MET A 168 5.84 10.44 -5.65
N GLY A 169 5.67 11.39 -4.74
CA GLY A 169 6.23 12.73 -4.82
C GLY A 169 5.26 13.81 -5.32
N LEU A 170 5.81 15.00 -5.61
CA LEU A 170 5.03 16.21 -5.89
C LEU A 170 4.16 16.11 -7.15
N ARG A 171 4.65 15.44 -8.20
CA ARG A 171 3.91 15.33 -9.48
C ARG A 171 2.62 14.52 -9.30
N SER A 172 2.67 13.40 -8.59
CA SER A 172 1.48 12.58 -8.31
C SER A 172 0.49 13.31 -7.41
N LEU A 173 0.97 14.05 -6.41
CA LEU A 173 0.13 14.93 -5.62
C LEU A 173 -0.55 15.99 -6.51
N PHE A 174 0.21 16.67 -7.37
CA PHE A 174 -0.30 17.70 -8.25
C PHE A 174 -1.40 17.17 -9.19
N LEU A 175 -1.14 16.08 -9.91
CA LEU A 175 -2.15 15.47 -10.81
C LEU A 175 -3.42 15.06 -10.05
N TYR A 176 -3.27 14.57 -8.82
CA TYR A 176 -4.40 14.23 -7.98
C TYR A 176 -5.23 15.46 -7.60
N LEU A 177 -4.57 16.53 -7.13
CA LEU A 177 -5.21 17.79 -6.75
C LEU A 177 -5.84 18.49 -7.97
N GLN A 178 -5.16 18.50 -9.11
CA GLN A 178 -5.67 19.03 -10.35
C GLN A 178 -6.99 18.34 -10.74
N GLY A 179 -7.06 17.01 -10.60
CA GLY A 179 -8.32 16.29 -10.83
C GLY A 179 -9.46 16.68 -9.88
N ILE A 180 -9.16 17.15 -8.66
CA ILE A 180 -10.16 17.73 -7.75
C ILE A 180 -10.58 19.12 -8.22
N MET A 181 -9.61 19.95 -8.61
CA MET A 181 -9.83 21.35 -9.00
C MET A 181 -10.58 21.49 -10.33
N ASP A 182 -10.23 20.68 -11.32
CA ASP A 182 -10.86 20.68 -12.65
C ASP A 182 -12.20 19.94 -12.64
N GLY A 183 -12.53 19.23 -11.55
CA GLY A 183 -13.81 18.56 -11.34
C GLY A 183 -13.88 17.13 -11.89
N THR A 184 -12.81 16.60 -12.48
CA THR A 184 -12.78 15.23 -13.03
C THR A 184 -12.98 14.14 -11.98
N LYS A 185 -12.64 14.40 -10.71
CA LYS A 185 -12.87 13.48 -9.58
C LYS A 185 -14.25 13.60 -8.93
N GLU A 186 -15.15 14.45 -9.44
CA GLU A 186 -16.52 14.66 -8.92
C GLU A 186 -16.60 15.03 -7.42
N MET A 187 -15.53 15.60 -6.86
CA MET A 187 -15.46 16.01 -5.45
C MET A 187 -15.82 17.49 -5.27
N ALA A 188 -17.05 17.87 -5.66
CA ALA A 188 -17.47 19.28 -5.71
C ALA A 188 -17.31 20.02 -4.37
N ARG A 189 -17.66 19.38 -3.24
CA ARG A 189 -17.46 19.95 -1.90
C ARG A 189 -15.98 20.15 -1.58
N ALA A 190 -15.14 19.16 -1.88
CA ALA A 190 -13.70 19.27 -1.63
C ALA A 190 -13.11 20.44 -2.41
N ARG A 191 -13.45 20.57 -3.70
CA ARG A 191 -13.05 21.69 -4.53
C ARG A 191 -13.44 23.04 -3.92
N SER A 192 -14.71 23.22 -3.54
CA SER A 192 -15.19 24.48 -2.97
C SER A 192 -14.53 24.82 -1.63
N GLU A 193 -14.28 23.83 -0.78
CA GLU A 193 -13.61 24.01 0.50
C GLU A 193 -12.12 24.35 0.35
N LEU A 194 -11.44 23.71 -0.61
CA LEU A 194 -10.03 23.94 -0.92
C LEU A 194 -9.82 25.31 -1.55
N GLN A 195 -10.68 25.73 -2.47
CA GLN A 195 -10.64 27.07 -3.10
C GLN A 195 -10.78 28.22 -2.08
N ARG A 196 -11.43 27.97 -0.94
CA ARG A 196 -11.58 28.95 0.16
C ARG A 196 -10.42 28.91 1.16
N THR A 197 -9.40 28.10 0.91
CA THR A 197 -8.27 27.93 1.82
C THR A 197 -7.03 28.53 1.18
N GLY A 198 -6.63 29.73 1.63
CA GLY A 198 -5.50 30.50 1.07
C GLY A 198 -4.22 29.68 0.99
N ASP A 199 -3.81 29.05 2.09
CA ASP A 199 -2.61 28.21 2.14
C ASP A 199 -2.60 27.09 1.08
N PHE A 200 -3.77 26.52 0.78
CA PHE A 200 -3.93 25.53 -0.28
C PHE A 200 -3.80 26.16 -1.67
N VAL A 201 -4.43 27.32 -1.90
CA VAL A 201 -4.38 28.01 -3.18
C VAL A 201 -2.95 28.40 -3.53
N ASP A 202 -2.18 28.89 -2.55
CA ASP A 202 -0.78 29.25 -2.75
C ASP A 202 0.08 28.01 -3.04
N LEU A 203 -0.12 26.93 -2.27
CA LEU A 203 0.54 25.65 -2.52
C LEU A 203 0.22 25.10 -3.92
N TYR A 204 -1.04 25.18 -4.34
CA TYR A 204 -1.49 24.66 -5.62
C TYR A 204 -0.91 25.46 -6.79
N ARG A 205 -0.86 26.79 -6.70
CA ARG A 205 -0.23 27.66 -7.71
C ARG A 205 1.26 27.36 -7.89
N GLU A 206 1.97 27.08 -6.81
CA GLU A 206 3.38 26.66 -6.89
C GLU A 206 3.54 25.31 -7.58
N LEU A 207 2.70 24.32 -7.25
CA LEU A 207 2.71 23.03 -7.93
C LEU A 207 2.37 23.17 -9.41
N GLU A 208 1.41 24.03 -9.76
CA GLU A 208 1.05 24.34 -11.14
C GLU A 208 2.23 24.96 -11.90
N ALA A 209 2.93 25.93 -11.29
CA ALA A 209 4.13 26.54 -11.87
C ALA A 209 5.29 25.54 -12.08
N LEU A 210 5.34 24.46 -11.30
CA LEU A 210 6.33 23.39 -11.44
C LEU A 210 6.00 22.38 -12.54
N PHE A 211 4.72 22.10 -12.79
CA PHE A 211 4.30 20.97 -13.64
C PHE A 211 3.44 21.32 -14.87
N VAL A 212 2.89 22.53 -14.96
CA VAL A 212 2.03 22.97 -16.09
C VAL A 212 2.79 23.84 -17.10
N LYS A 213 4.04 24.22 -16.82
CA LYS A 213 4.89 24.87 -17.83
C LYS A 213 4.91 24.04 -19.12
N PRO A 214 4.90 24.68 -20.31
CA PRO A 214 5.01 23.97 -21.58
C PRO A 214 6.26 23.11 -21.49
N GLY A 215 6.08 21.82 -21.81
CA GLY A 215 6.96 20.74 -21.40
C GLY A 215 8.45 20.97 -21.70
N PRO A 216 9.32 20.13 -21.12
CA PRO A 216 10.74 20.30 -21.31
C PRO A 216 11.01 20.40 -22.82
N GLY A 217 11.62 21.52 -23.23
CA GLY A 217 12.33 21.50 -24.50
C GLY A 217 13.33 20.33 -24.47
N PRO A 218 13.88 19.90 -25.61
CA PRO A 218 14.90 18.86 -25.64
C PRO A 218 16.12 19.14 -24.73
N GLU A 219 16.26 20.37 -24.20
CA GLU A 219 17.32 20.79 -23.27
C GLU A 219 16.87 21.04 -21.82
N ASP A 220 15.58 20.92 -21.49
CA ASP A 220 15.13 21.18 -20.13
C ASP A 220 15.38 19.96 -19.21
N PRO A 221 15.98 20.16 -18.02
CA PRO A 221 16.32 19.07 -17.12
C PRO A 221 15.05 18.37 -16.58
N PHE A 222 15.11 17.04 -16.51
CA PHE A 222 14.03 16.25 -15.93
C PHE A 222 13.81 16.61 -14.46
N VAL A 223 12.61 17.08 -14.13
CA VAL A 223 12.25 17.43 -12.74
C VAL A 223 11.88 16.16 -11.98
N TYR A 224 12.78 15.68 -11.12
CA TYR A 224 12.50 14.58 -10.19
C TYR A 224 11.44 15.00 -9.17
N SER A 225 10.31 14.28 -9.15
CA SER A 225 9.24 14.53 -8.17
C SER A 225 9.50 13.92 -6.80
N HIS A 226 10.44 12.97 -6.70
CA HIS A 226 10.81 12.26 -5.47
C HIS A 226 12.28 11.78 -5.54
N PRO A 227 13.08 11.93 -4.45
CA PRO A 227 14.46 11.43 -4.39
C PRO A 227 14.66 9.94 -4.70
N LYS A 228 13.64 9.09 -4.52
CA LYS A 228 13.73 7.67 -4.87
C LYS A 228 13.87 7.46 -6.37
N LEU A 229 13.32 8.35 -7.20
CA LEU A 229 13.48 8.27 -8.65
C LEU A 229 14.93 8.60 -9.05
N GLN A 230 15.54 9.58 -8.41
CA GLN A 230 16.94 9.91 -8.61
C GLN A 230 17.85 8.75 -8.17
N ALA A 231 17.63 8.22 -6.96
CA ALA A 231 18.37 7.07 -6.46
C ALA A 231 18.20 5.83 -7.35
N LEU A 232 16.99 5.61 -7.91
CA LEU A 232 16.72 4.54 -8.85
C LEU A 232 17.55 4.71 -10.12
N GLU A 233 17.59 5.91 -10.69
CA GLU A 233 18.41 6.20 -11.88
C GLU A 233 19.89 5.95 -11.61
N GLU A 234 20.42 6.45 -10.49
CA GLU A 234 21.82 6.23 -10.09
C GLU A 234 22.14 4.72 -9.97
N VAL A 235 21.26 3.94 -9.33
CA VAL A 235 21.44 2.48 -9.18
C VAL A 235 21.39 1.77 -10.53
N VAL A 236 20.45 2.13 -11.40
CA VAL A 236 20.29 1.52 -12.73
C VAL A 236 21.48 1.85 -13.63
N LEU A 237 21.92 3.11 -13.66
CA LEU A 237 23.10 3.52 -14.42
C LEU A 237 24.37 2.82 -13.92
N LYS A 238 24.58 2.78 -12.60
CA LYS A 238 25.71 2.09 -12.00
C LYS A 238 25.70 0.59 -12.35
N HIS A 239 24.53 -0.04 -12.34
CA HIS A 239 24.39 -1.44 -12.73
C HIS A 239 24.86 -1.67 -14.17
N PHE A 240 24.33 -0.91 -15.14
CA PHE A 240 24.68 -1.10 -16.55
C PHE A 240 26.14 -0.71 -16.87
N GLN A 241 26.70 0.30 -16.19
CA GLN A 241 28.11 0.65 -16.31
C GLN A 241 29.02 -0.46 -15.77
N SER A 242 28.70 -1.02 -14.59
CA SER A 242 29.47 -2.13 -14.01
C SER A 242 29.41 -3.39 -14.88
N TRP A 243 28.26 -3.63 -15.52
CA TRP A 243 28.08 -4.74 -16.45
C TRP A 243 28.89 -4.55 -17.73
N ALA A 244 28.84 -3.37 -18.33
CA ALA A 244 29.61 -3.05 -19.54
C ALA A 244 31.13 -3.17 -19.32
N GLY A 245 31.62 -2.77 -18.14
CA GLY A 245 33.02 -2.97 -17.73
C GLY A 245 33.39 -4.44 -17.51
N GLY A 246 32.50 -5.23 -16.91
CA GLY A 246 32.73 -6.66 -16.65
C GLY A 246 32.76 -7.54 -17.90
N THR A 247 32.06 -7.16 -18.98
CA THR A 247 32.12 -7.87 -20.27
C THR A 247 33.43 -7.68 -21.04
N ALA A 248 34.25 -6.70 -20.70
CA ALA A 248 35.54 -6.46 -21.37
C ALA A 248 36.68 -7.34 -20.82
N GLU A 249 36.54 -7.90 -19.60
CA GLU A 249 37.62 -8.66 -18.92
C GLU A 249 37.28 -10.15 -18.67
N GLY A 250 36.12 -10.64 -19.10
CA GLY A 250 35.60 -11.95 -18.67
C GLY A 250 35.11 -12.90 -19.77
N SER A 251 35.96 -13.25 -20.74
CA SER A 251 35.75 -14.44 -21.58
C SER A 251 36.17 -15.72 -20.83
N SER A 252 35.47 -16.11 -19.76
CA SER A 252 35.34 -17.52 -19.36
C SER A 252 34.33 -17.74 -18.21
N SER A 253 33.43 -18.70 -18.46
CA SER A 253 32.55 -19.42 -17.51
C SER A 253 31.51 -18.65 -16.68
N GLY A 254 30.27 -18.69 -17.18
CA GLY A 254 29.16 -19.40 -16.51
C GLY A 254 28.52 -18.78 -15.26
N GLY A 255 27.47 -17.99 -15.45
CA GLY A 255 26.51 -17.64 -14.39
C GLY A 255 25.54 -16.54 -14.84
N VAL A 256 24.39 -16.90 -15.41
CA VAL A 256 23.35 -15.93 -15.78
C VAL A 256 22.67 -15.45 -14.50
N ALA A 257 23.02 -14.26 -14.02
CA ALA A 257 22.28 -13.58 -12.96
C ALA A 257 21.04 -12.91 -13.57
N GLU A 258 19.87 -13.56 -13.46
CA GLU A 258 18.59 -12.99 -13.89
C GLU A 258 18.11 -11.96 -12.86
N ALA A 259 18.35 -10.67 -13.12
CA ALA A 259 17.81 -9.57 -12.31
C ALA A 259 16.39 -9.22 -12.78
N ARG A 260 15.37 -9.65 -12.02
CA ARG A 260 13.98 -9.21 -12.22
C ARG A 260 13.68 -7.98 -11.38
N ALA A 261 13.56 -6.83 -12.02
CA ALA A 261 12.92 -5.66 -11.43
C ALA A 261 11.40 -5.89 -11.36
N ARG A 262 10.83 -5.94 -10.15
CA ARG A 262 9.38 -5.79 -9.95
C ARG A 262 9.13 -4.32 -9.58
N VAL A 263 8.42 -3.62 -10.46
CA VAL A 263 7.82 -2.28 -10.20
C VAL A 263 6.63 -2.45 -9.25
#